data_AF-A0A9E5IBV9-F1
#
_entry.id   AF-A0A9E5IBV9-F1
#
_cell.length_a   1.000
_cell.length_b   1.000
_cell.length_c   1.000
_cell.angle_alpha   90.00
_cell.angle_beta   90.00
_cell.angle_gamma   90.00
#
_symmetry.space_group_name_H-M   'P 1'
#
loop_
_entity.id
_entity.type
_entity.pdbx_description
1 polymer ?
#
loop_
_entity_poly.entity_id
_entity_poly.type
_entity_poly.pdbx_seq_one_letter_code
_entity_poly.pdbx_strand_id
1 'polypeptide(L)'
;MDADLIPPVPLASDEFLHFEPAKLREGGAPDPKWFCLRIAPKQEHIAIAHLRKIFALEVFCPRLRYQKATRTGRRWYVEALFPSYIFARFDYLTHHRGVQYCAGVSTIVHFGDKIIPIPDTAVQELRAAVPTGEKEMITITPEVRTGEEV
;
A
#
# COMPACT_ATOMS: atom_id res chain seq x y z
N MET A 1 11.52 2.94 38.07
CA MET A 1 11.04 1.73 37.35
C MET A 1 9.83 2.21 36.61
N ASP A 2 10.08 2.96 35.55
CA ASP A 2 9.04 3.73 34.88
C ASP A 2 8.82 3.01 33.57
N ALA A 3 7.82 2.11 33.61
CA ALA A 3 7.33 1.44 32.43
C ALA A 3 6.76 2.54 31.53
N ASP A 4 7.49 2.83 30.45
CA ASP A 4 7.05 3.67 29.35
C ASP A 4 5.70 3.15 28.88
N LEU A 5 4.66 3.85 29.33
CA LEU A 5 3.27 3.58 29.02
C LEU A 5 3.11 3.94 27.55
N ILE A 6 3.38 2.98 26.66
CA ILE A 6 3.06 3.09 25.24
C ILE A 6 1.58 3.52 25.21
N PRO A 7 1.24 4.74 24.74
CA PRO A 7 -0.14 5.15 24.66
C PRO A 7 -0.86 4.12 23.79
N PRO A 8 -2.07 3.66 24.15
CA PRO A 8 -2.81 2.75 23.30
C PRO A 8 -2.93 3.43 21.93
N VAL A 9 -2.27 2.86 20.93
CA VAL A 9 -2.45 3.24 19.53
C VAL A 9 -3.96 3.26 19.34
N PRO A 10 -4.59 4.40 19.01
CA PRO A 10 -6.03 4.50 18.95
C PRO A 10 -6.50 3.38 18.03
N LEU A 11 -7.18 2.38 18.61
CA LEU A 11 -7.81 1.29 17.87
C LEU A 11 -8.61 1.99 16.78
N ALA A 12 -8.20 1.75 15.54
CA ALA A 12 -8.69 2.44 14.37
C ALA A 12 -10.22 2.57 14.50
N SER A 13 -10.71 3.80 14.37
CA SER A 13 -12.11 4.17 14.47
C SER A 13 -13.02 3.09 13.88
N ASP A 14 -14.10 2.75 14.58
CA ASP A 14 -15.04 1.66 14.25
C ASP A 14 -15.58 1.69 12.80
N GLU A 15 -15.48 2.85 12.12
CA GLU A 15 -15.74 3.05 10.69
C GLU A 15 -14.83 2.25 9.75
N PHE A 16 -13.61 1.87 10.17
CA PHE A 16 -12.70 1.05 9.35
C PHE A 16 -13.07 -0.44 9.36
N LEU A 17 -13.78 -0.93 10.39
CA LEU A 17 -14.22 -2.32 10.48
C LEU A 17 -15.58 -2.57 9.80
N HIS A 18 -16.26 -1.50 9.39
CA HIS A 18 -17.63 -1.52 8.87
C HIS A 18 -17.73 -0.98 7.44
N PHE A 19 -16.90 -1.48 6.53
CA PHE A 19 -17.21 -1.37 5.12
C PHE A 19 -18.14 -2.51 4.70
N GLU A 20 -19.44 -2.22 4.75
CA GLU A 20 -20.47 -3.06 4.15
C GLU A 20 -20.68 -2.60 2.70
N PRO A 21 -20.19 -3.36 1.70
CA PRO A 21 -20.49 -3.03 0.30
C PRO A 21 -22.00 -3.02 0.03
N ALA A 22 -22.79 -3.77 0.83
CA ALA A 22 -24.25 -3.80 0.76
C ALA A 22 -24.95 -2.49 1.15
N LYS A 23 -24.26 -1.58 1.88
CA LYS A 23 -24.80 -0.25 2.23
C LYS A 23 -24.50 0.82 1.17
N LEU A 24 -23.61 0.53 0.21
CA LEU A 24 -23.35 1.44 -0.90
C LEU A 24 -24.52 1.36 -1.89
N ARG A 25 -25.32 2.43 -1.93
CA ARG A 25 -26.44 2.54 -2.87
C ARG A 25 -25.89 2.71 -4.28
N GLU A 26 -26.15 1.75 -5.17
CA GLU A 26 -25.92 1.89 -6.62
C GLU A 26 -26.74 3.10 -7.12
N GLY A 27 -26.07 4.22 -7.38
CA GLY A 27 -26.69 5.50 -7.79
C GLY A 27 -26.28 6.72 -6.98
N GLY A 28 -25.44 6.57 -5.95
CA GLY A 28 -24.78 7.69 -5.26
C GLY A 28 -23.66 8.34 -6.09
N ALA A 29 -23.22 9.53 -5.67
CA ALA A 29 -22.00 10.14 -6.21
C ALA A 29 -20.79 9.20 -6.01
N PRO A 30 -19.80 9.19 -6.92
CA PRO A 30 -18.62 8.34 -6.77
C PRO A 30 -17.90 8.66 -5.45
N ASP A 31 -17.70 7.64 -4.61
CA ASP A 31 -16.98 7.72 -3.34
C ASP A 31 -15.67 6.90 -3.44
N PRO A 32 -14.63 7.43 -4.11
CA PRO A 32 -13.40 6.70 -4.33
C PRO A 32 -12.62 6.56 -3.02
N LYS A 33 -12.40 5.32 -2.57
CA LYS A 33 -11.63 4.99 -1.36
C LYS A 33 -10.34 4.27 -1.72
N TRP A 34 -9.36 4.31 -0.82
CA TRP A 34 -8.15 3.52 -0.95
C TRP A 34 -8.43 2.07 -0.58
N PHE A 35 -7.97 1.14 -1.40
CA PHE A 35 -7.99 -0.29 -1.10
C PHE A 35 -6.59 -0.87 -1.27
N CYS A 36 -6.29 -1.88 -0.45
CA CYS A 36 -5.08 -2.67 -0.62
C CYS A 36 -5.35 -3.82 -1.59
N LEU A 37 -4.50 -3.97 -2.58
CA LEU A 37 -4.56 -5.04 -3.58
C LEU A 37 -3.35 -5.95 -3.40
N ARG A 38 -3.61 -7.24 -3.38
CA ARG A 38 -2.58 -8.27 -3.46
C ARG A 38 -2.31 -8.58 -4.92
N ILE A 39 -1.05 -8.46 -5.32
CA ILE A 39 -0.54 -8.70 -6.68
C ILE A 39 0.15 -10.06 -6.73
N ALA A 40 0.13 -10.70 -7.89
CA ALA A 40 0.96 -11.87 -8.13
C ALA A 40 2.45 -11.49 -7.99
N PRO A 41 3.30 -12.35 -7.41
CA PRO A 41 4.72 -12.07 -7.25
C PRO A 41 5.39 -11.73 -8.58
N LYS A 42 6.25 -10.70 -8.61
CA LYS A 42 6.99 -10.20 -9.79
C LYS A 42 6.10 -9.51 -10.84
N GLN A 43 4.78 -9.46 -10.66
CA GLN A 43 3.83 -8.83 -11.58
C GLN A 43 3.41 -7.43 -11.14
N GLU A 44 4.04 -6.86 -10.10
CA GLU A 44 3.67 -5.57 -9.51
C GLU A 44 3.74 -4.46 -10.55
N HIS A 45 4.82 -4.40 -11.33
CA HIS A 45 5.02 -3.42 -12.38
C HIS A 45 3.96 -3.49 -13.49
N ILE A 46 3.51 -4.70 -13.85
CA ILE A 46 2.46 -4.93 -14.85
C ILE A 46 1.10 -4.52 -14.29
N ALA A 47 0.77 -4.94 -13.07
CA ALA A 47 -0.48 -4.58 -12.41
C ALA A 47 -0.62 -3.06 -12.25
N ILE A 48 0.42 -2.38 -11.74
CA ILE A 48 0.44 -0.92 -11.59
C ILE A 48 0.25 -0.23 -12.94
N ALA A 49 0.94 -0.70 -13.99
CA ALA A 49 0.80 -0.13 -15.32
C ALA A 49 -0.61 -0.31 -15.88
N HIS A 50 -1.23 -1.48 -15.70
CA HIS A 50 -2.59 -1.73 -16.17
C HIS A 50 -3.64 -0.94 -15.39
N LEU A 51 -3.55 -0.89 -14.06
CA LEU A 51 -4.45 -0.11 -13.22
C LEU A 51 -4.41 1.38 -13.58
N ARG A 52 -3.20 1.93 -13.82
CA ARG A 52 -3.03 3.32 -14.24
C ARG A 52 -3.47 3.58 -15.69
N LYS A 53 -3.22 2.66 -16.62
CA LYS A 53 -3.49 2.88 -18.06
C LYS A 53 -4.92 2.53 -18.49
N ILE A 54 -5.44 1.40 -18.01
CA ILE A 54 -6.74 0.85 -18.45
C ILE A 54 -7.86 1.45 -17.62
N PHE A 55 -7.69 1.51 -16.30
CA PHE A 55 -8.72 1.97 -15.37
C PHE A 55 -8.52 3.42 -14.93
N ALA A 56 -7.44 4.08 -15.35
CA ALA A 56 -7.10 5.46 -14.97
C ALA A 56 -7.11 5.70 -13.45
N LEU A 57 -6.76 4.67 -12.67
CA LEU A 57 -6.82 4.72 -11.21
C LEU A 57 -5.55 5.29 -10.60
N GLU A 58 -5.72 5.94 -9.46
CA GLU A 58 -4.60 6.35 -8.64
C GLU A 58 -4.03 5.12 -7.92
N VAL A 59 -2.76 4.83 -8.14
CA VAL A 59 -2.07 3.69 -7.53
C VAL A 59 -0.85 4.20 -6.80
N PHE A 60 -0.67 3.73 -5.57
CA PHE A 60 0.48 3.99 -4.71
C PHE A 60 1.18 2.68 -4.36
N CYS A 61 2.47 2.59 -4.66
CA CYS A 61 3.31 1.44 -4.31
C CYS A 61 4.65 1.95 -3.78
N PRO A 62 4.84 1.96 -2.44
CA PRO A 62 6.12 2.37 -1.86
C PRO A 62 7.20 1.35 -2.23
N ARG A 63 8.29 1.83 -2.82
CA ARG A 63 9.47 1.07 -3.20
C ARG A 63 10.61 1.40 -2.26
N LEU A 64 11.42 0.41 -1.93
CA LEU A 64 12.61 0.55 -1.12
C LEU A 64 13.85 0.38 -1.98
N ARG A 65 14.76 1.35 -1.92
CA ARG A 65 16.08 1.33 -2.55
C ARG A 65 17.16 1.22 -1.48
N TYR A 66 17.99 0.18 -1.54
CA TYR A 66 19.07 -0.03 -0.57
C TYR A 66 20.35 -0.53 -1.26
N GLN A 67 21.51 -0.28 -0.63
CA GLN A 67 22.77 -0.85 -1.08
C GLN A 67 23.02 -2.18 -0.37
N LYS A 68 23.22 -3.24 -1.15
CA LYS A 68 23.69 -4.53 -0.64
C LYS A 68 25.15 -4.72 -1.04
N ALA A 69 25.99 -5.08 -0.08
CA ALA A 69 27.34 -5.55 -0.36
C ALA A 69 27.25 -6.92 -1.03
N THR A 70 27.76 -7.03 -2.27
CA THR A 70 27.86 -8.30 -2.98
C THR A 70 29.33 -8.67 -3.16
N ARG A 71 29.61 -9.92 -3.53
CA ARG A 71 30.98 -10.43 -3.77
C ARG A 71 31.79 -9.59 -4.78
N THR A 72 31.12 -8.80 -5.62
CA THR A 72 31.73 -7.98 -6.68
C THR A 72 31.59 -6.47 -6.42
N GLY A 73 31.19 -6.06 -5.20
CA GLY A 73 31.02 -4.66 -4.81
C GLY A 73 29.61 -4.30 -4.35
N ARG A 74 29.41 -3.05 -3.93
CA ARG A 74 28.10 -2.52 -3.50
C ARG A 74 27.21 -2.32 -4.73
N ARG A 75 26.04 -2.96 -4.75
CA ARG A 75 25.01 -2.77 -5.79
C ARG A 75 23.76 -2.18 -5.18
N TRP A 76 23.12 -1.28 -5.92
CA TRP A 76 21.80 -0.75 -5.59
C TRP A 76 20.72 -1.77 -5.94
N TYR A 77 19.88 -2.10 -4.97
CA TYR A 77 18.69 -2.93 -5.13
C TYR A 77 17.46 -2.04 -4.95
N VAL A 78 16.43 -2.25 -5.77
CA VAL A 78 15.13 -1.59 -5.64
C VAL A 78 14.06 -2.66 -5.57
N GLU A 79 13.40 -2.75 -4.42
CA GLU A 79 12.32 -3.72 -4.14
C GLU A 79 11.05 -2.97 -3.72
N ALA A 80 9.91 -3.65 -3.67
CA ALA A 80 8.72 -3.06 -3.06
C ALA A 80 8.89 -3.10 -1.53
N LEU A 81 8.48 -2.03 -0.83
CA LEU A 81 8.49 -2.01 0.63
C LEU A 81 7.55 -3.10 1.19
N PHE A 82 6.44 -3.33 0.50
CA PHE A 82 5.50 -4.40 0.77
C PHE A 82 5.43 -5.32 -0.47
N PRO A 83 6.17 -6.44 -0.49
CA PRO A 83 6.15 -7.36 -1.60
C PRO A 83 4.74 -7.81 -1.93
N SER A 84 4.35 -7.75 -3.20
CA SER A 84 3.02 -8.17 -3.67
C SER A 84 1.84 -7.38 -3.09
N TYR A 85 2.04 -6.20 -2.51
CA TYR A 85 0.96 -5.30 -2.08
C TYR A 85 1.05 -3.94 -2.76
N ILE A 86 -0.08 -3.44 -3.23
CA ILE A 86 -0.21 -2.09 -3.78
C ILE A 86 -1.48 -1.45 -3.23
N PHE A 87 -1.49 -0.12 -3.16
CA PHE A 87 -2.67 0.65 -2.76
C PHE A 87 -3.27 1.29 -3.99
N ALA A 88 -4.59 1.19 -4.18
CA ALA A 88 -5.29 1.82 -5.30
C ALA A 88 -6.52 2.56 -4.81
N ARG A 89 -6.74 3.77 -5.32
CA ARG A 89 -7.92 4.58 -5.04
C ARG A 89 -8.93 4.41 -6.15
N PHE A 90 -10.09 3.86 -5.82
CA PHE A 90 -11.18 3.65 -6.77
C PHE A 90 -12.53 3.57 -6.06
N ASP A 91 -13.60 3.82 -6.79
CA ASP A 91 -14.94 3.53 -6.30
C ASP A 91 -15.20 2.02 -6.42
N TYR A 92 -15.44 1.38 -5.27
CA TYR A 92 -15.66 -0.05 -5.17
C TYR A 92 -16.84 -0.51 -6.03
N LEU A 93 -17.97 0.20 -6.01
CA LEU A 93 -19.17 -0.25 -6.73
C LEU A 93 -18.93 -0.36 -8.23
N THR A 94 -18.26 0.64 -8.79
CA THR A 94 -18.02 0.74 -10.22
C THR A 94 -16.81 -0.07 -10.70
N HIS A 95 -15.71 -0.08 -9.94
CA HIS A 95 -14.42 -0.60 -10.42
C HIS A 95 -13.98 -1.93 -9.79
N HIS A 96 -14.64 -2.46 -8.74
CA HIS A 96 -14.16 -3.68 -8.05
C HIS A 96 -13.94 -4.86 -8.99
N ARG A 97 -14.87 -5.14 -9.91
CA ARG A 97 -14.74 -6.26 -10.87
C ARG A 97 -13.55 -6.04 -11.81
N GLY A 98 -13.43 -4.83 -12.35
CA GLY A 98 -12.33 -4.49 -13.25
C GLY A 98 -10.97 -4.64 -12.59
N VAL A 99 -10.85 -4.19 -11.34
CA VAL A 99 -9.63 -4.32 -10.54
C VAL A 99 -9.33 -5.77 -10.19
N GLN A 100 -10.34 -6.55 -9.77
CA GLN A 100 -10.17 -7.96 -9.39
C GLN A 100 -9.74 -8.84 -10.55
N TYR A 101 -10.23 -8.57 -11.77
CA TYR A 101 -9.84 -9.29 -12.99
C TYR A 101 -8.68 -8.61 -13.75
N CYS A 102 -8.06 -7.58 -13.19
CA CYS A 102 -6.93 -6.91 -13.82
C CYS A 102 -5.71 -7.85 -13.84
N ALA A 103 -5.01 -7.90 -14.97
CA ALA A 103 -3.84 -8.76 -15.10
C ALA A 103 -2.74 -8.35 -14.12
N GLY A 104 -2.33 -9.31 -13.29
CA GLY A 104 -1.36 -9.12 -12.20
C GLY A 104 -2.00 -8.95 -10.83
N VAL A 105 -3.30 -8.61 -10.73
CA VAL A 105 -4.02 -8.58 -9.44
C VAL A 105 -4.42 -10.01 -9.07
N SER A 106 -4.10 -10.41 -7.83
CA SER A 106 -4.52 -11.70 -7.27
C SER A 106 -5.82 -11.57 -6.49
N THR A 107 -5.92 -10.57 -5.61
CA THR A 107 -7.15 -10.32 -4.85
C THR A 107 -7.15 -8.90 -4.26
N ILE A 108 -8.32 -8.38 -3.94
CA ILE A 108 -8.47 -7.21 -3.06
C ILE A 108 -8.29 -7.72 -1.63
N VAL A 109 -7.48 -7.06 -0.81
CA VAL A 109 -7.28 -7.49 0.58
C VAL A 109 -8.59 -7.36 1.34
N HIS A 110 -9.02 -8.47 1.94
CA HIS A 110 -10.24 -8.57 2.72
C HIS A 110 -9.93 -9.34 4.02
N PHE A 111 -10.68 -9.02 5.06
CA PHE A 111 -10.63 -9.68 6.36
C PHE A 111 -11.88 -10.53 6.50
N GLY A 112 -11.74 -11.85 6.33
CA GLY A 112 -12.88 -12.75 6.21
C GLY A 112 -13.75 -12.34 5.02
N ASP A 113 -15.04 -12.12 5.23
CA ASP A 113 -15.96 -11.66 4.18
C ASP A 113 -16.04 -10.12 4.03
N LYS A 114 -15.22 -9.37 4.77
CA LYS A 114 -15.25 -7.90 4.79
C LYS A 114 -14.07 -7.31 4.04
N ILE A 115 -14.34 -6.46 3.06
CA ILE A 115 -13.32 -5.64 2.40
C ILE A 115 -13.16 -4.37 3.24
N ILE A 116 -11.95 -3.95 3.55
CA ILE A 116 -11.72 -2.77 4.39
C ILE A 116 -11.01 -1.69 3.57
N PRO A 117 -11.59 -0.49 3.42
CA PRO A 117 -10.91 0.64 2.83
C PRO A 117 -9.85 1.18 3.80
N ILE A 118 -8.76 1.66 3.23
CA ILE A 118 -7.68 2.30 3.97
C ILE A 118 -8.01 3.79 4.07
N PRO A 119 -7.81 4.42 5.24
CA PRO A 119 -7.94 5.87 5.37
C PRO A 119 -6.96 6.60 4.47
N ASP A 120 -7.40 7.70 3.87
CA ASP A 120 -6.51 8.62 3.16
C ASP A 120 -5.35 9.09 4.03
N THR A 121 -5.56 9.28 5.35
CA THR A 121 -4.51 9.67 6.29
C THR A 121 -3.37 8.66 6.34
N ALA A 122 -3.66 7.35 6.39
CA ALA A 122 -2.61 6.32 6.40
C ALA A 122 -1.81 6.32 5.09
N VAL A 123 -2.46 6.50 3.94
CA VAL A 123 -1.74 6.61 2.66
C VAL A 123 -0.93 7.90 2.61
N GLN A 124 -1.44 9.01 3.15
CA GLN A 124 -0.73 10.28 3.24
C GLN A 124 0.49 10.19 4.16
N GLU A 125 0.38 9.53 5.31
CA GLU A 125 1.50 9.26 6.21
C GLU A 125 2.57 8.41 5.53
N LEU A 126 2.17 7.33 4.85
CA LEU A 126 3.08 6.51 4.05
C LEU A 126 3.76 7.34 2.94
N ARG A 127 3.03 8.23 2.27
CA ARG A 127 3.60 9.14 1.27
C ARG A 127 4.55 10.17 1.88
N ALA A 128 4.25 10.69 3.07
CA ALA A 128 5.09 11.64 3.79
C ALA A 128 6.38 11.01 4.31
N ALA A 129 6.35 9.71 4.63
CA ALA A 129 7.53 8.94 4.97
C ALA A 129 8.46 8.69 3.76
N VAL A 130 7.99 8.88 2.52
CA VAL A 130 8.82 8.80 1.32
C VAL A 130 9.60 10.12 1.15
N PRO A 131 10.95 10.10 1.17
CA PRO A 131 11.75 11.32 1.03
C PRO A 131 11.48 12.04 -0.30
N THR A 132 11.26 13.36 -0.20
CA THR A 132 10.90 14.28 -1.28
C THR A 132 11.94 14.29 -2.40
N GLY A 133 11.75 13.46 -3.44
CA GLY A 133 12.62 13.46 -4.62
C GLY A 133 12.43 12.26 -5.55
N GLU A 134 12.04 11.11 -5.01
CA GLU A 134 11.79 9.92 -5.81
C GLU A 134 10.31 9.51 -5.68
N LYS A 135 9.57 9.54 -6.80
CA LYS A 135 8.15 9.19 -6.88
C LYS A 135 7.90 7.79 -6.31
N GLU A 136 7.50 7.72 -5.04
CA GLU A 136 7.18 6.48 -4.32
C GLU A 136 8.41 5.62 -3.95
N MET A 137 9.62 6.20 -3.82
CA MET A 137 10.83 5.43 -3.48
C MET A 137 11.52 5.94 -2.20
N ILE A 138 11.67 5.05 -1.22
CA ILE A 138 12.39 5.24 0.03
C ILE A 138 13.81 4.73 -0.18
N THR A 139 14.81 5.60 -0.08
CA THR A 139 16.21 5.18 -0.14
C THR A 139 16.75 4.99 1.27
N ILE A 140 17.07 3.75 1.65
CA ILE A 140 17.84 3.46 2.87
C ILE A 140 19.32 3.44 2.49
N THR A 141 20.03 4.49 2.91
CA THR A 141 21.48 4.41 3.10
C THR A 141 21.73 3.68 4.40
N PRO A 142 22.41 2.52 4.40
CA PRO A 142 22.80 1.87 5.62
C PRO A 142 23.88 2.73 6.31
N GLU A 143 23.48 3.72 7.10
CA GLU A 143 24.33 4.27 8.16
C GLU A 143 24.26 3.33 9.36
N VAL A 144 24.77 2.11 9.18
CA VAL A 144 24.97 1.19 10.31
C VAL A 144 26.12 1.77 11.13
N ARG A 145 25.80 2.55 12.16
CA ARG A 145 26.71 2.80 13.27
C ARG A 145 26.54 1.65 14.25
N THR A 146 27.56 0.81 14.36
CA THR A 146 27.62 -0.31 15.30
C THR A 146 27.27 0.19 16.72
N GLY A 147 26.17 -0.28 17.32
CA GLY A 147 25.79 0.05 18.71
C GLY A 147 24.32 0.39 19.00
N GLU A 148 23.44 0.40 18.01
CA GLU A 148 21.98 0.60 18.22
C GLU A 148 21.32 -0.74 18.54
N GLU A 149 20.69 -0.87 19.71
CA GLU A 149 19.93 -2.06 20.12
C GLU A 149 18.59 -2.14 19.38
N VAL A 150 18.18 -3.38 19.05
CA VAL A 150 16.97 -3.72 18.28
C VAL A 150 15.95 -4.39 19.19
#